data_AF-A0AA88A3M8-F1
#
_entry.id   AF-A0AA88A3M8-F1
#
_cell.length_a   1.000
_cell.length_b   1.000
_cell.length_c   1.000
_cell.angle_alpha   90.00
_cell.angle_beta   90.00
_cell.angle_gamma   90.00
#
_symmetry.space_group_name_H-M   'P 1'
#
loop_
_entity.id
_entity.type
_entity.pdbx_description
1 polymer ?
#
loop_
_entity_poly.entity_id
_entity_poly.type
_entity_poly.pdbx_seq_one_letter_code
_entity_poly.pdbx_strand_id
1 'polypeptide(L)'
;METEERANQLMNLLQNYAQFGFMAVSLGYYETLMSCSGSSTSSELNNEEKELAGISSGLVRMSVGYIGTLEQKWNQFDKAISRLEDSVPFNKN
;
A
#
# COMPACT_ATOMS: atom_id res chain seq x y z
N MET A 1 7.23 -5.17 2.65
CA MET A 1 7.50 -3.73 2.47
C MET A 1 8.59 -3.19 3.38
N GLU A 2 8.86 -3.80 4.55
CA GLU A 2 10.00 -3.51 5.46
C GLU A 2 10.10 -2.09 6.03
N THR A 3 9.84 -1.03 5.26
CA THR A 3 9.87 0.37 5.70
C THR A 3 8.64 1.14 5.25
N GLU A 4 8.35 2.23 5.96
CA GLU A 4 7.26 3.15 5.62
C GLU A 4 7.50 3.83 4.26
N GLU A 5 8.75 4.17 3.95
CA GLU A 5 9.12 4.82 2.69
C GLU A 5 8.78 3.93 1.48
N ARG A 6 9.12 2.62 1.56
CA ARG A 6 8.77 1.66 0.50
C ARG A 6 7.26 1.48 0.38
N ALA A 7 6.54 1.45 1.50
CA ALA A 7 5.07 1.38 1.50
C ALA A 7 4.46 2.62 0.83
N ASN A 8 4.94 3.82 1.17
CA ASN A 8 4.49 5.08 0.58
C ASN A 8 4.84 5.18 -0.91
N GLN A 9 6.01 4.68 -1.32
CA GLN A 9 6.40 4.62 -2.73
C GLN A 9 5.46 3.74 -3.55
N LEU A 10 5.12 2.54 -3.05
CA LEU A 10 4.13 1.69 -3.73
C LEU A 10 2.76 2.37 -3.80
N MET A 11 2.26 2.90 -2.69
CA MET A 11 0.95 3.55 -2.66
C MET A 11 0.89 4.76 -3.60
N ASN A 12 1.99 5.51 -3.74
CA ASN A 12 2.11 6.59 -4.71
C ASN A 12 1.96 6.10 -6.15
N LEU A 13 2.60 4.97 -6.51
CA LEU A 13 2.46 4.36 -7.83
C LEU A 13 1.04 3.82 -8.05
N LEU A 14 0.48 3.12 -7.07
CA LEU A 14 -0.88 2.59 -7.13
C LEU A 14 -1.91 3.71 -7.35
N GLN A 15 -1.73 4.87 -6.71
CA GLN A 15 -2.66 6.01 -6.87
C GLN A 15 -2.39 6.80 -8.15
N ASN A 16 -1.17 7.33 -8.31
CA ASN A 16 -0.89 8.39 -9.27
C ASN A 16 -0.43 7.87 -10.64
N TYR A 17 0.05 6.63 -10.71
CA TYR A 17 0.49 6.01 -11.97
C TYR A 17 -0.52 4.98 -12.49
N ALA A 18 -0.96 4.06 -11.63
CA ALA A 18 -1.83 2.96 -12.03
C ALA A 18 -3.33 3.22 -11.84
N GLN A 19 -3.72 4.24 -11.07
CA GLN A 19 -5.13 4.57 -10.78
C GLN A 19 -5.89 3.40 -10.13
N PHE A 20 -5.20 2.61 -9.30
CA PHE A 20 -5.75 1.44 -8.61
C PHE A 20 -6.71 1.81 -7.47
N GLY A 21 -6.37 2.86 -6.71
CA GLY A 21 -7.12 3.33 -5.56
C GLY A 21 -6.51 4.57 -4.93
N PHE A 22 -7.06 4.99 -3.78
CA PHE A 22 -6.67 6.22 -3.09
C PHE A 22 -5.95 5.94 -1.77
N MET A 23 -4.99 6.79 -1.43
CA MET A 23 -4.40 6.86 -0.09
C MET A 23 -5.38 7.55 0.86
N ALA A 24 -6.00 6.81 1.77
CA ALA A 24 -6.95 7.32 2.76
C ALA A 24 -7.07 6.40 3.97
N VAL A 25 -7.35 6.97 5.15
CA VAL A 25 -7.43 6.22 6.44
C VAL A 25 -8.78 5.53 6.69
N SER A 26 -9.74 5.68 5.78
CA SER A 26 -11.08 5.08 5.85
C SER A 26 -11.13 3.67 5.24
N LEU A 27 -12.31 3.05 5.28
CA LEU A 27 -12.62 1.73 4.70
C LEU A 27 -14.08 1.65 4.23
N GLY A 28 -14.42 0.64 3.43
CA GLY A 28 -15.80 0.36 3.02
C GLY A 28 -16.37 1.28 1.92
N TYR A 29 -15.50 1.98 1.19
CA TYR A 29 -15.90 2.80 0.04
C TYR A 29 -15.98 1.96 -1.25
N TYR A 30 -16.67 2.46 -2.28
CA TYR A 30 -16.81 1.74 -3.55
C TYR A 30 -15.52 1.71 -4.37
N GLU A 31 -14.60 2.66 -4.14
CA GLU A 31 -13.22 2.65 -4.63
C GLU A 31 -12.27 2.01 -3.63
N THR A 32 -11.14 1.49 -4.12
CA THR A 32 -10.10 0.91 -3.27
C THR A 32 -9.41 2.00 -2.45
N LEU A 33 -9.32 1.81 -1.14
CA LEU A 33 -8.59 2.69 -0.22
C LEU A 33 -7.35 1.98 0.32
N MET A 34 -6.25 2.70 0.48
CA MET A 34 -4.95 2.20 0.91
C MET A 34 -4.37 3.07 2.02
N SER A 35 -3.68 2.47 2.98
CA SER A 35 -3.04 3.19 4.08
C SER A 35 -1.84 2.43 4.63
N CYS A 36 -0.79 3.15 5.06
CA CYS A 36 0.28 2.57 5.88
C CYS A 36 -0.18 2.48 7.35
N SER A 37 -0.46 1.29 7.87
CA SER A 37 -1.13 1.14 9.17
C SER A 37 -0.27 1.60 10.34
N GLY A 38 1.04 1.37 10.29
CA GLY A 38 1.97 1.73 11.37
C GLY A 38 2.05 3.22 11.68
N SER A 39 1.90 4.08 10.66
CA SER A 39 1.95 5.55 10.79
C SER A 39 0.59 6.23 10.77
N SER A 40 -0.50 5.50 10.45
CA SER A 40 -1.85 6.06 10.41
C SER A 40 -2.76 5.48 11.48
N THR A 41 -3.50 4.41 11.17
CA THR A 41 -4.57 3.86 12.01
C THR A 41 -4.09 3.22 13.31
N SER A 42 -2.79 2.97 13.44
CA SER A 42 -2.16 2.41 14.64
C SER A 42 -1.08 3.33 15.19
N SER A 43 -1.12 4.63 14.85
CA SER A 43 -0.16 5.64 15.32
C SER A 43 -0.16 5.81 16.83
N GLU A 44 -1.27 5.51 17.50
CA GLU A 44 -1.42 5.57 18.96
C GLU A 44 -0.68 4.44 19.71
N LEU A 45 -0.35 3.34 19.03
CA LEU A 45 0.40 2.23 19.64
C LEU A 45 1.89 2.56 19.72
N ASN A 46 2.51 2.18 20.83
CA ASN A 46 3.97 2.22 20.95
C ASN A 46 4.62 1.10 20.11
N ASN A 47 5.95 1.11 20.02
CA ASN A 47 6.67 0.15 19.16
C ASN A 47 6.50 -1.31 19.61
N GLU A 48 6.46 -1.57 20.92
CA GLU A 48 6.29 -2.91 21.48
C GLU A 48 4.87 -3.42 21.21
N GLU A 49 3.86 -2.57 21.37
CA GLU A 49 2.46 -2.90 21.05
C GLU A 49 2.27 -3.17 19.55
N LYS A 50 2.93 -2.39 18.68
CA LYS A 50 2.93 -2.62 17.22
C LYS A 50 3.57 -3.94 16.86
N GLU A 51 4.71 -4.28 17.46
CA GLU A 51 5.40 -5.53 17.23
C GLU A 51 4.57 -6.74 17.67
N LEU A 52 3.99 -6.68 18.88
CA LEU A 52 3.08 -7.70 19.40
C LEU A 52 1.83 -7.89 18.52
N ALA A 53 1.31 -6.81 17.94
CA ALA A 53 0.18 -6.84 17.02
C ALA A 53 0.56 -7.24 15.57
N GLY A 54 1.84 -7.44 15.27
CA GLY A 54 2.32 -7.77 13.91
C GLY A 54 2.26 -6.60 12.92
N ILE A 55 2.23 -5.35 13.41
CA ILE A 55 2.12 -4.14 12.60
C ILE A 55 3.53 -3.64 12.27
N SER A 56 4.09 -4.15 11.17
CA SER A 56 5.36 -3.63 10.65
C SER A 56 5.22 -2.19 10.13
N SER A 57 6.31 -1.43 10.14
CA SER A 57 6.36 -0.04 9.63
C SER A 57 5.97 0.07 8.15
N GLY A 58 6.22 -0.97 7.36
CA GLY A 58 5.83 -1.02 5.95
C GLY A 58 4.46 -1.67 5.69
N LEU A 59 3.65 -1.97 6.71
CA LEU A 59 2.38 -2.67 6.51
C LEU A 59 1.38 -1.79 5.75
N VAL A 60 1.07 -2.18 4.51
CA VAL A 60 0.02 -1.56 3.70
C VAL A 60 -1.29 -2.31 3.91
N ARG A 61 -2.31 -1.61 4.38
CA ARG A 61 -3.69 -2.10 4.45
C ARG A 61 -4.46 -1.60 3.23
N MET A 62 -5.24 -2.49 2.61
CA MET A 62 -6.12 -2.15 1.49
C MET A 62 -7.57 -2.55 1.79
N SER A 63 -8.49 -1.59 1.65
CA SER A 63 -9.93 -1.85 1.61
C SER A 63 -10.34 -1.87 0.15
N VAL A 64 -10.51 -3.05 -0.42
CA VAL A 64 -10.80 -3.22 -1.86
C VAL A 64 -12.25 -2.84 -2.16
N GLY A 65 -12.42 -1.85 -3.03
CA GLY A 65 -13.73 -1.43 -3.52
C GLY A 65 -14.26 -2.35 -4.63
N TYR A 66 -15.49 -2.10 -5.09
CA TYR A 66 -16.18 -2.93 -6.10
C TYR A 66 -16.34 -2.25 -7.46
N ILE A 67 -15.76 -1.07 -7.66
CA ILE A 67 -15.78 -0.38 -8.96
C ILE A 67 -14.75 -0.94 -9.93
N GLY A 68 -15.15 -1.08 -11.20
CA GLY A 68 -14.34 -1.72 -12.24
C GLY A 68 -14.43 -3.25 -12.21
N THR A 69 -13.73 -3.90 -13.13
CA THR A 69 -13.64 -5.37 -13.16
C THR A 69 -12.42 -5.87 -12.39
N LEU A 70 -12.45 -7.13 -11.97
CA LEU A 70 -11.31 -7.80 -11.37
C LEU A 70 -10.05 -7.67 -12.24
N GLU A 71 -10.19 -7.90 -13.55
CA GLU A 71 -9.08 -7.83 -14.51
C GLU A 71 -8.50 -6.42 -14.61
N GLN A 72 -9.35 -5.38 -14.63
CA GLN A 72 -8.89 -4.00 -14.61
C GLN A 72 -8.08 -3.69 -13.35
N LYS A 73 -8.63 -4.01 -12.16
CA LYS A 73 -7.94 -3.75 -10.90
C LYS A 73 -6.65 -4.56 -10.77
N TRP A 74 -6.64 -5.81 -11.23
CA TRP A 74 -5.43 -6.64 -11.27
C TRP A 74 -4.35 -6.05 -12.18
N ASN A 75 -4.71 -5.66 -13.40
CA ASN A 75 -3.78 -5.04 -14.34
C ASN A 75 -3.22 -3.71 -13.82
N GLN A 76 -4.02 -2.91 -13.10
CA GLN A 76 -3.54 -1.69 -12.46
C GLN A 76 -2.54 -2.00 -11.33
N PHE A 77 -2.85 -2.98 -10.49
CA PHE A 77 -1.95 -3.40 -9.41
C PHE A 77 -0.62 -3.89 -9.97
N ASP A 78 -0.66 -4.80 -10.96
CA ASP A 78 0.52 -5.37 -11.61
C ASP A 78 1.41 -4.28 -12.23
N LYS A 79 0.82 -3.33 -12.97
CA LYS A 79 1.55 -2.16 -13.52
C LYS A 79 2.32 -1.37 -12.47
N ALA A 80 1.73 -1.15 -11.30
CA ALA A 80 2.40 -0.43 -10.22
C ALA A 80 3.58 -1.24 -9.63
N ILE A 81 3.42 -2.56 -9.50
CA ILE A 81 4.46 -3.45 -9.00
C ILE A 81 5.63 -3.54 -9.99
N SER A 82 5.37 -3.77 -11.28
CA SER A 82 6.43 -3.80 -12.29
C SER A 82 7.21 -2.49 -12.31
N ARG A 83 6.51 -1.35 -12.21
CA ARG A 83 7.15 -0.03 -12.17
C ARG A 83 8.00 0.17 -10.91
N LEU A 84 7.56 -0.37 -9.77
CA LEU A 84 8.34 -0.32 -8.53
C LEU A 84 9.62 -1.12 -8.67
N GLU A 85 9.55 -2.33 -9.24
CA GLU A 85 10.71 -3.20 -9.47
C GLU A 85 11.74 -2.56 -10.41
N ASP A 86 11.30 -1.92 -11.50
CA ASP A 86 12.17 -1.16 -12.41
C ASP A 86 12.88 0.02 -11.73
N SER A 87 12.31 0.55 -10.64
CA SER A 87 12.85 1.70 -9.92
C SER A 87 13.86 1.32 -8.84
N VAL A 88 13.96 0.05 -8.47
CA VAL A 88 14.95 -0.44 -7.51
C VAL A 88 16.23 -0.77 -8.29
N PRO A 89 17.35 -0.06 -8.07
CA PRO A 89 18.62 -0.41 -8.68
C PRO A 89 18.97 -1.86 -8.33
N PHE A 90 19.43 -2.64 -9.31
CA PHE A 90 20.01 -3.97 -9.10
C PHE A 90 21.23 -3.87 -8.17
N ASN A 91 21.02 -3.88 -6.85
CA ASN A 91 22.03 -4.31 -5.90
C ASN A 91 21.81 -5.81 -5.65
N LYS A 92 22.16 -6.61 -6.67
CA LYS A 92 22.67 -7.96 -6.42
C LYS A 92 24.15 -7.79 -6.13
N ASN A 93 24.54 -7.86 -4.85
CA ASN A 93 25.77 -8.47 -4.31
C ASN A 93 25.79 -8.27 -2.80
#